data_AF-A0A512CXM9-F1
#
_entry.id   AF-A0A512CXM9-F1
#
_cell.length_a   1.000
_cell.length_b   1.000
_cell.length_c   1.000
_cell.angle_alpha   90.00
_cell.angle_beta   90.00
_cell.angle_gamma   90.00
#
_symmetry.space_group_name_H-M   'P 1'
#
loop_
_entity.id
_entity.type
_entity.pdbx_description
1 polymer ?
#
loop_
_entity_poly.entity_id
_entity_poly.type
_entity_poly.pdbx_seq_one_letter_code
_entity_poly.pdbx_strand_id
1 'polypeptide(L)'
;MTRYGNVQVQITVQNGKITSADVLQVPMNDRHDQMINSSAVPVYNQEAVSAQSAQIDVVSGATFTWDGYTQSLQSAIDQAHL
;
A
#
# COMPACT_ATOMS: atom_id res chain seq x y z
N MET A 1 5.71 10.14 12.84
CA MET A 1 5.25 10.53 11.49
C MET A 1 6.48 10.70 10.62
N THR A 2 6.56 9.92 9.54
CA THR A 2 7.65 10.02 8.57
C THR A 2 7.57 11.38 7.85
N ARG A 3 8.73 11.86 7.38
CA ARG A 3 8.92 13.21 6.79
C ARG A 3 8.08 13.46 5.52
N TYR A 4 7.37 12.46 5.02
CA TYR A 4 6.75 12.45 3.70
C TYR A 4 5.21 12.51 3.73
N GLY A 5 4.55 12.38 4.88
CA GLY A 5 3.10 12.33 4.98
C GLY A 5 2.57 10.89 4.95
N ASN A 6 1.34 10.71 5.41
CA ASN A 6 0.79 9.38 5.68
C ASN A 6 0.37 8.72 4.36
N VAL A 7 0.92 7.54 4.04
CA VAL A 7 0.32 6.65 3.04
C VAL A 7 -0.91 6.03 3.70
N GLN A 8 -2.06 6.07 3.02
CA GLN A 8 -3.30 5.47 3.51
C GLN A 8 -3.80 4.45 2.50
N VAL A 9 -3.93 3.21 2.97
CA VAL A 9 -4.43 2.06 2.21
C VAL A 9 -5.78 1.65 2.79
N GLN A 10 -6.73 1.42 1.90
CA GLN A 10 -8.02 0.80 2.19
C GLN A 10 -8.03 -0.60 1.58
N ILE A 11 -8.55 -1.57 2.33
CA ILE A 11 -8.85 -2.90 1.81
C ILE A 11 -10.35 -3.15 1.76
N THR A 12 -10.78 -3.97 0.81
CA THR A 12 -12.12 -4.56 0.81
C THR A 12 -11.98 -6.02 1.18
N VAL A 13 -12.76 -6.47 2.17
CA VAL A 13 -12.74 -7.85 2.64
C VAL A 13 -14.11 -8.49 2.39
N GLN A 14 -14.10 -9.67 1.78
CA GLN A 14 -15.30 -10.49 1.59
C GLN A 14 -14.99 -11.93 1.99
N ASN A 15 -15.85 -12.54 2.81
CA ASN A 15 -15.69 -13.91 3.29
C ASN A 15 -14.31 -14.20 3.92
N GLY A 16 -13.77 -13.25 4.69
CA GLY A 16 -12.46 -13.37 5.33
C GLY A 16 -11.27 -13.31 4.37
N LYS A 17 -11.44 -12.74 3.17
CA LYS A 17 -10.38 -12.55 2.18
C LYS A 17 -10.34 -11.13 1.66
N ILE A 18 -9.14 -10.61 1.44
CA ILE A 18 -8.92 -9.34 0.77
C ILE A 18 -9.29 -9.50 -0.71
N THR A 19 -10.28 -8.73 -1.18
CA THR A 19 -10.73 -8.73 -2.59
C THR A 19 -10.28 -7.49 -3.36
N SER A 20 -9.92 -6.42 -2.66
CA SER A 20 -9.34 -5.20 -3.24
C SER A 20 -8.41 -4.53 -2.23
N ALA A 21 -7.40 -3.84 -2.73
CA ALA A 21 -6.57 -2.91 -1.98
C ALA A 21 -6.40 -1.64 -2.81
N ASP A 22 -6.59 -0.49 -2.18
CA ASP A 22 -6.64 0.81 -2.83
C ASP A 22 -5.91 1.86 -1.99
N VAL A 23 -5.09 2.69 -2.64
CA VAL A 23 -4.39 3.79 -1.95
C VAL A 23 -5.27 5.03 -1.98
N LEU A 24 -5.73 5.47 -0.81
CA LEU A 24 -6.53 6.69 -0.65
C LEU A 24 -5.66 7.94 -0.64
N GLN A 25 -4.44 7.82 -0.10
CA GLN A 25 -3.49 8.92 -0.01
C GLN A 25 -2.07 8.40 -0.14
N VAL A 26 -1.26 9.07 -0.96
CA VAL A 26 0.19 8.86 -1.05
C VAL A 26 0.89 10.21 -1.18
N PRO A 27 2.04 10.41 -0.53
CA PRO A 27 2.87 11.58 -0.76
C PRO A 27 3.20 11.75 -2.25
N MET A 28 3.04 12.96 -2.76
CA MET A 28 3.33 13.31 -4.17
C MET A 28 4.22 14.56 -4.24
N ASN A 29 5.26 14.60 -3.40
CA ASN A 29 6.03 15.81 -3.11
C ASN A 29 6.79 16.36 -4.33
N ASP A 30 7.21 15.50 -5.26
CA ASP A 30 7.81 15.91 -6.52
C ASP A 30 7.36 15.03 -7.71
N ARG A 31 7.77 15.42 -8.93
CA ARG A 31 7.44 14.69 -10.16
C ARG A 31 8.03 13.28 -10.21
N HIS A 32 9.15 13.05 -9.55
CA HIS A 32 9.82 11.76 -9.53
C HIS A 32 9.07 10.77 -8.64
N ASP A 33 8.68 11.20 -7.43
CA ASP A 33 7.81 10.47 -6.52
C ASP A 33 6.48 10.12 -7.20
N GLN A 34 5.86 11.08 -7.91
CA GLN A 34 4.62 10.84 -8.65
C GLN A 34 4.78 9.75 -9.73
N MET A 35 5.88 9.79 -10.50
CA MET A 35 6.15 8.77 -11.52
C MET A 35 6.35 7.39 -10.90
N ILE A 36 7.15 7.29 -9.83
CA ILE A 36 7.41 6.02 -9.14
C ILE A 36 6.12 5.46 -8.56
N ASN A 37 5.35 6.30 -7.85
CA ASN A 37 4.10 5.90 -7.22
C ASN A 37 3.06 5.44 -8.25
N SER A 38 2.98 6.10 -9.41
CA SER A 38 2.05 5.70 -10.48
C SER A 38 2.33 4.29 -11.02
N SER A 39 3.59 3.84 -10.98
CA SER A 39 3.98 2.49 -11.37
C SER A 39 3.90 1.48 -10.21
N ALA A 40 4.29 1.89 -9.01
CA ALA A 40 4.43 1.01 -7.86
C ALA A 40 3.09 0.69 -7.17
N VAL A 41 2.19 1.67 -7.03
CA VAL A 41 0.91 1.49 -6.32
C VAL A 41 0.05 0.37 -6.92
N PRO A 42 -0.16 0.28 -8.26
CA PRO A 42 -0.93 -0.81 -8.85
C PRO A 42 -0.32 -2.20 -8.56
N VAL A 43 1.01 -2.29 -8.54
CA VAL A 43 1.73 -3.54 -8.21
C VAL A 43 1.47 -3.93 -6.76
N TYR A 44 1.61 -2.98 -5.82
CA TYR A 44 1.36 -3.23 -4.40
C TYR A 44 -0.10 -3.61 -4.11
N ASN A 45 -1.06 -3.00 -4.81
CA ASN A 45 -2.47 -3.36 -4.70
C ASN A 45 -2.71 -4.81 -5.13
N GLN A 46 -2.12 -5.21 -6.27
CA GLN A 46 -2.24 -6.56 -6.79
C GLN A 46 -1.56 -7.60 -5.88
N GLU A 47 -0.36 -7.29 -5.39
CA GLU A 47 0.35 -8.17 -4.47
C GLU A 47 -0.36 -8.31 -3.14
N ALA A 48 -0.96 -7.25 -2.59
CA ALA A 48 -1.75 -7.33 -1.35
C ALA A 48 -2.93 -8.30 -1.48
N VAL A 49 -3.64 -8.25 -2.61
CA VAL A 49 -4.75 -9.19 -2.91
C VAL A 49 -4.21 -10.61 -3.14
N SER A 50 -3.05 -10.78 -3.76
CA SER A 50 -2.48 -12.10 -3.99
C SER A 50 -1.91 -12.74 -2.72
N ALA A 51 -1.18 -11.97 -1.92
CA ALA A 51 -0.48 -12.41 -0.72
C ALA A 51 -1.40 -12.55 0.48
N GLN A 52 -2.55 -11.86 0.49
CA GLN A 52 -3.47 -11.78 1.63
C GLN A 52 -2.75 -11.29 2.91
N SER A 53 -1.70 -10.49 2.75
CA SER A 53 -0.87 -9.97 3.84
C SER A 53 -0.17 -8.68 3.42
N ALA A 54 0.44 -7.97 4.37
CA ALA A 54 1.29 -6.82 4.08
C ALA A 54 2.72 -7.21 3.66
N GLN A 55 3.04 -8.50 3.54
CA GLN A 55 4.34 -8.99 3.10
C GLN A 55 4.38 -9.00 1.57
N ILE A 56 4.72 -7.85 0.99
CA ILE A 56 4.81 -7.63 -0.45
C ILE A 56 6.20 -7.15 -0.84
N ASP A 57 6.59 -7.37 -2.09
CA ASP A 57 7.92 -7.03 -2.56
C ASP A 57 8.03 -5.53 -2.85
N VAL A 58 9.23 -4.98 -2.61
CA VAL A 58 9.50 -3.56 -2.88
C VAL A 58 9.77 -3.36 -4.38
N VAL A 59 9.05 -2.41 -5.00
CA VAL A 59 9.37 -1.97 -6.37
C VAL A 59 10.62 -1.08 -6.32
N SER A 60 11.55 -1.31 -7.25
CA SER A 60 12.82 -0.55 -7.31
C SER A 60 12.58 0.96 -7.35
N GLY A 61 13.22 1.69 -6.44
CA GLY A 61 13.07 3.14 -6.29
C GLY A 61 11.86 3.58 -5.44
N ALA A 62 10.97 2.67 -5.04
CA ALA A 62 9.72 2.99 -4.34
C ALA A 62 9.75 2.65 -2.83
N THR A 63 10.94 2.58 -2.21
CA THR A 63 11.11 2.12 -0.82
C THR A 63 10.29 2.92 0.20
N PHE A 64 10.22 4.25 0.05
CA PHE A 64 9.45 5.10 0.96
C PHE A 64 7.95 4.83 0.88
N THR A 65 7.43 4.70 -0.34
CA THR A 65 6.01 4.38 -0.58
C THR A 65 5.69 2.97 -0.10
N TRP A 66 6.58 2.01 -0.33
CA TRP A 66 6.46 0.63 0.16
C TRP A 66 6.36 0.57 1.69
N ASP A 67 7.24 1.28 2.41
CA ASP A 67 7.23 1.28 3.88
C ASP A 67 5.91 1.85 4.43
N GLY A 68 5.43 2.98 3.89
CA GLY A 68 4.15 3.55 4.28
C GLY A 68 2.95 2.66 3.88
N TYR A 69 2.99 2.09 2.68
CA TYR A 69 1.93 1.23 2.16
C TYR A 69 1.79 -0.04 3.01
N THR A 70 2.88 -0.74 3.28
CA THR A 70 2.89 -1.99 4.07
C THR A 70 2.45 -1.76 5.52
N GLN A 71 2.89 -0.68 6.16
CA GLN A 71 2.42 -0.31 7.51
C GLN A 71 0.91 -0.01 7.53
N SER A 72 0.41 0.76 6.56
CA SER A 72 -1.02 1.06 6.47
C SER A 72 -1.84 -0.18 6.12
N LEU A 73 -1.34 -1.05 5.24
CA LEU A 73 -2.00 -2.28 4.85
C LEU A 73 -2.08 -3.25 6.04
N GLN A 74 -0.99 -3.44 6.78
CA GLN A 74 -1.00 -4.29 7.98
C GLN A 74 -2.03 -3.77 8.99
N SER A 75 -2.07 -2.46 9.21
CA SER A 75 -3.06 -1.85 10.12
C SER A 75 -4.50 -2.11 9.65
N ALA A 76 -4.76 -2.10 8.35
CA ALA A 76 -6.08 -2.38 7.79
C ALA A 76 -6.46 -3.87 7.89
N ILE A 77 -5.49 -4.77 7.69
CA ILE A 77 -5.65 -6.22 7.87
C ILE A 77 -5.97 -6.54 9.34
N ASP A 78 -5.22 -5.95 10.28
CA ASP A 78 -5.43 -6.11 11.71
C ASP A 78 -6.84 -5.62 12.13
N GLN A 79 -7.28 -4.48 11.59
CA GLN A 79 -8.64 -3.94 11.82
C GLN A 79 -9.74 -4.81 11.22
N ALA A 80 -9.47 -5.50 10.11
CA ALA A 80 -10.37 -6.45 9.50
C ALA A 80 -10.40 -7.81 10.23
N HIS A 81 -9.55 -8.01 11.25
CA HIS A 81 -9.40 -9.25 12.01
C HIS A 81 -9.07 -10.47 11.13
N LEU A 82 -8.20 -10.26 10.14
CA LEU A 82 -7.67 -11.31 9.27
C LEU A 82 -6.41 -11.98 9.85
#